data_AF-A0A954S2Z0-F1
#
_entry.id   AF-A0A954S2Z0-F1
#
_cell.length_a   1.000
_cell.length_b   1.000
_cell.length_c   1.000
_cell.angle_alpha   90.00
_cell.angle_beta   90.00
_cell.angle_gamma   90.00
#
_symmetry.space_group_name_H-M   'P 1'
#
loop_
_entity.id
_entity.type
_entity.pdbx_description
1 polymer ?
#
loop_
_entity_poly.entity_id
_entity_poly.type
_entity_poly.pdbx_seq_one_letter_code
_entity_poly.pdbx_strand_id
1 'polypeptide(L)'
;VWKAVDSNSGRVVAIKFYNRRGGLDWSHMSREVEKLQYLFSDRYVVQLLDVGWDANPPYYVMEYMEYGSLEDRLQAGNLSISEAVKTIRQIAMGLVHAHDRGILHCDLKPENILLDEEGQPRLADFGQSRLKHEHAPAVGTLFYMAPEQAELSMVPDVRWDVYALGAILYRMVTGKLPYLTSKASESLASQDTIDKRLKTYRTLLQTSALPLEHYQVSGVDPALREIIDRCLAINPKHRYPNVQSVLHALALRESKRAQRPLVTLGIAGPGIAVLLLSVVSILLFNSTLNRAQVLLLERTEESNQFAAKSVAAQFQKEIERRWEALAREAENDSLVDYLQQDADSADLRETPEEISQWLNERFKHWNAQFDEQTEASYCYVLDRNGRLRGITPTGQNLVGDYFGYRDYFHGQGQQLSDKGPVPEVIQQRYRSNVFRSQPDERLAVSLSVPIRNPQNSGEVLGVLVMESELGHFAKFQANRSQLAVLIDTRP
;
A
#
# COMPACT_ATOMS: atom_id res chain seq x y z
N VAL A 1 -64.81 18.77 15.98
CA VAL A 1 -64.28 17.83 17.00
C VAL A 1 -63.92 18.65 18.22
N TRP A 2 -64.21 18.16 19.42
CA TRP A 2 -63.97 18.86 20.68
C TRP A 2 -63.06 18.02 21.57
N LYS A 3 -62.14 18.67 22.29
CA LYS A 3 -61.37 18.06 23.37
C LYS A 3 -62.24 18.02 24.62
N ALA A 4 -62.34 16.86 25.25
CA ALA A 4 -63.09 16.66 26.48
C ALA A 4 -62.29 15.81 27.48
N VAL A 5 -62.73 15.79 28.73
CA VAL A 5 -62.17 14.94 29.79
C VAL A 5 -63.30 14.03 30.27
N ASP A 6 -63.08 12.72 30.22
CA ASP A 6 -64.00 11.75 30.80
C ASP A 6 -64.03 11.93 32.32
N SER A 7 -65.20 12.25 32.87
CA SER A 7 -65.38 12.48 34.30
C SER A 7 -65.12 11.25 35.17
N ASN A 8 -65.22 10.05 34.61
CA ASN A 8 -65.04 8.80 35.36
C ASN A 8 -63.57 8.38 35.40
N SER A 9 -62.88 8.43 34.26
CA SER A 9 -61.48 7.98 34.14
C SER A 9 -60.45 9.11 34.26
N GLY A 10 -60.87 10.37 34.11
CA GLY A 10 -59.96 11.52 33.96
C GLY A 10 -59.22 11.55 32.62
N ARG A 11 -59.49 10.61 31.71
CA ARG A 11 -58.82 10.51 30.41
C ARG A 11 -59.28 11.63 29.49
N VAL A 12 -58.32 12.23 28.78
CA VAL A 12 -58.61 13.19 27.71
C VAL A 12 -59.08 12.44 26.46
N VAL A 13 -60.21 12.88 25.89
CA VAL A 13 -60.85 12.25 24.72
C VAL A 13 -61.24 13.29 23.68
N ALA A 14 -61.43 12.84 22.44
CA ALA A 14 -61.91 13.66 21.34
C ALA A 14 -63.37 13.29 21.01
N ILE A 15 -64.25 14.28 20.91
CA ILE A 15 -65.68 14.08 20.61
C ILE A 15 -66.03 14.74 19.27
N LYS A 16 -66.57 13.95 18.32
CA LYS A 16 -67.08 14.45 17.04
C LYS A 16 -68.61 14.48 17.08
N PHE A 17 -69.19 15.69 17.08
CA PHE A 17 -70.64 15.91 17.00
C PHE A 17 -71.09 16.07 15.55
N TYR A 18 -72.28 15.55 15.24
CA TYR A 18 -72.93 15.68 13.93
C TYR A 18 -74.14 16.61 14.04
N ASN A 19 -73.95 17.86 13.61
CA ASN A 19 -75.02 18.86 13.64
C ASN A 19 -76.05 18.61 12.53
N ARG A 20 -77.34 18.61 12.90
CA ARG A 20 -78.46 18.57 11.95
C ARG A 20 -78.46 19.82 11.07
N ARG A 21 -78.25 19.64 9.76
CA ARG A 21 -78.73 20.59 8.73
C ARG A 21 -79.48 19.80 7.66
N GLY A 22 -80.82 19.84 7.70
CA GLY A 22 -81.64 19.41 6.56
C GLY A 22 -82.50 18.15 6.68
N GLY A 23 -82.69 17.57 7.87
CA GLY A 23 -83.76 16.56 8.09
C GLY A 23 -83.55 15.18 7.45
N LEU A 24 -82.40 14.89 6.83
CA LEU A 24 -82.09 13.58 6.27
C LEU A 24 -80.72 13.06 6.78
N ASP A 25 -80.83 11.87 7.38
CA ASP A 25 -79.90 10.75 7.42
C ASP A 25 -78.64 10.81 8.29
N TRP A 26 -78.74 10.21 9.48
CA TRP A 26 -77.60 9.84 10.33
C TRP A 26 -76.69 8.78 9.68
N SER A 27 -77.04 8.25 8.50
CA SER A 27 -76.25 7.24 7.79
C SER A 27 -74.78 7.62 7.58
N HIS A 28 -74.44 8.91 7.53
CA HIS A 28 -73.03 9.33 7.46
C HIS A 28 -72.26 9.02 8.74
N MET A 29 -72.83 9.35 9.90
CA MET A 29 -72.25 8.99 11.21
C MET A 29 -72.27 7.47 11.40
N SER A 30 -73.37 6.80 11.07
CA SER A 30 -73.50 5.34 11.16
C SER A 30 -72.44 4.62 10.34
N ARG A 31 -72.22 5.01 9.08
CA ARG A 31 -71.19 4.43 8.22
C ARG A 31 -69.77 4.68 8.71
N GLU A 32 -69.49 5.85 9.29
CA GLU A 32 -68.16 6.16 9.82
C GLU A 32 -67.87 5.35 11.09
N VAL A 33 -68.82 5.32 12.03
CA VAL A 33 -68.72 4.54 13.27
C VAL A 33 -68.58 3.04 12.97
N GLU A 34 -69.37 2.49 12.04
CA GLU A 34 -69.29 1.08 11.63
C GLU A 34 -67.88 0.71 11.15
N LYS A 35 -67.26 1.57 10.34
CA LYS A 35 -65.90 1.31 9.82
C LYS A 35 -64.84 1.41 10.90
N LEU A 36 -64.95 2.40 11.78
CA LEU A 36 -64.08 2.50 12.96
C LEU A 36 -64.24 1.29 13.88
N GLN A 37 -65.45 0.75 14.03
CA GLN A 37 -65.69 -0.50 14.76
C GLN A 37 -65.02 -1.69 14.08
N TYR A 38 -65.01 -1.80 12.75
CA TYR A 38 -64.26 -2.88 12.06
C TYR A 38 -62.73 -2.75 12.21
N LEU A 39 -62.24 -1.54 12.47
CA LEU A 39 -60.82 -1.21 12.60
C LEU A 39 -60.34 -1.05 14.05
N PHE A 40 -61.21 -1.28 15.04
CA PHE A 40 -60.97 -0.94 16.45
C PHE A 40 -59.71 -1.55 17.08
N SER A 41 -59.23 -2.66 16.53
CA SER A 41 -58.06 -3.41 17.01
C SER A 41 -56.74 -2.92 16.39
N ASP A 42 -56.77 -2.02 15.41
CA ASP A 42 -55.58 -1.56 14.72
C ASP A 42 -54.90 -0.41 15.46
N ARG A 43 -53.62 -0.58 15.76
CA ARG A 43 -52.79 0.47 16.36
C ARG A 43 -52.52 1.66 15.43
N TYR A 44 -52.74 1.50 14.12
CA TYR A 44 -52.54 2.55 13.12
C TYR A 44 -53.82 3.32 12.80
N VAL A 45 -54.93 3.03 13.48
CA VAL A 45 -56.22 3.72 13.32
C VAL A 45 -56.62 4.32 14.66
N VAL A 46 -57.21 5.52 14.63
CA VAL A 46 -57.72 6.16 15.85
C VAL A 46 -58.83 5.31 16.46
N GLN A 47 -58.66 4.96 17.73
CA GLN A 47 -59.60 4.10 18.43
C GLN A 47 -60.93 4.80 18.75
N LEU A 48 -62.04 4.18 18.34
CA LEU A 48 -63.39 4.51 18.80
C LEU A 48 -63.58 4.03 20.24
N LEU A 49 -64.01 4.93 21.13
CA LEU A 49 -64.20 4.66 22.55
C LEU A 49 -65.68 4.51 22.93
N ASP A 50 -66.54 5.40 22.43
CA ASP A 50 -67.97 5.40 22.76
C ASP A 50 -68.81 6.08 21.67
N VAL A 51 -70.13 5.85 21.65
CA VAL A 51 -71.05 6.43 20.67
C VAL A 51 -72.36 6.84 21.35
N GLY A 52 -72.69 8.13 21.30
CA GLY A 52 -73.95 8.68 21.77
C GLY A 52 -74.97 8.82 20.64
N TRP A 53 -75.63 7.73 20.25
CA TRP A 53 -76.67 7.74 19.20
C TRP A 53 -77.90 8.58 19.58
N ASP A 54 -78.35 8.48 20.82
CA ASP A 54 -79.57 9.11 21.32
C ASP A 54 -79.36 10.56 21.78
N ALA A 55 -78.12 11.06 21.70
CA ALA A 55 -77.79 12.44 22.04
C ALA A 55 -78.26 13.42 20.95
N ASN A 56 -78.46 14.68 21.31
CA ASN A 56 -78.78 15.74 20.34
C ASN A 56 -77.84 16.95 20.53
N PRO A 57 -76.87 17.17 19.64
CA PRO A 57 -76.56 16.36 18.45
C PRO A 57 -75.89 14.99 18.79
N PRO A 58 -76.08 13.95 17.96
CA PRO A 58 -75.34 12.69 18.07
C PRO A 58 -73.84 12.90 17.97
N TYR A 59 -73.10 12.03 18.63
CA TYR A 59 -71.64 12.08 18.65
C TYR A 59 -71.01 10.72 18.80
N TYR A 60 -69.73 10.64 18.48
CA TYR A 60 -68.89 9.56 18.96
C TYR A 60 -67.63 10.12 19.63
N VAL A 61 -67.08 9.30 20.53
CA VAL A 61 -65.88 9.58 21.32
C VAL A 61 -64.75 8.71 20.79
N MET A 62 -63.59 9.30 20.60
CA MET A 62 -62.38 8.63 20.14
C MET A 62 -61.18 9.03 20.99
N GLU A 63 -60.08 8.31 20.87
CA GLU A 63 -58.84 8.70 21.53
C GLU A 63 -58.40 10.11 21.11
N TYR A 64 -57.95 10.90 22.08
CA TYR A 64 -57.39 12.22 21.81
C TYR A 64 -55.91 12.08 21.46
N MET A 65 -55.52 12.67 20.34
CA MET A 65 -54.16 12.64 19.83
C MET A 65 -53.49 13.98 20.15
N GLU A 66 -52.62 13.99 21.16
CA GLU A 66 -52.13 15.24 21.78
C GLU A 66 -51.20 16.05 20.86
N TYR A 67 -50.55 15.39 19.90
CA TYR A 67 -49.54 15.99 19.02
C TYR A 67 -50.13 16.47 17.69
N GLY A 68 -51.45 16.60 17.63
CA GLY A 68 -52.16 17.13 16.47
C GLY A 68 -52.06 16.20 15.26
N SER A 69 -52.03 16.80 14.08
CA SER A 69 -52.01 16.11 12.80
C SER A 69 -50.64 16.20 12.12
N LEU A 70 -50.43 15.35 11.11
CA LEU A 70 -49.28 15.44 10.23
C LEU A 70 -49.29 16.79 9.49
N GLU A 71 -50.45 17.39 9.26
CA GLU A 71 -50.55 18.76 8.73
C GLU A 71 -49.85 19.77 9.64
N ASP A 72 -50.16 19.76 10.93
CA ASP A 72 -49.54 20.65 11.92
C ASP A 72 -48.01 20.45 11.95
N ARG A 73 -47.56 19.19 11.85
CA ARG A 73 -46.13 18.87 11.73
C ARG A 73 -45.49 19.40 10.46
N LEU A 74 -46.21 19.40 9.33
CA LEU A 74 -45.69 19.87 8.04
C LEU A 74 -45.69 21.40 7.92
N GLN A 75 -46.54 22.10 8.67
CA GLN A 75 -46.50 23.56 8.79
C GLN A 75 -45.22 24.05 9.47
N ALA A 76 -44.66 23.27 10.40
CA ALA A 76 -43.37 23.54 11.03
C ALA A 76 -42.16 23.31 10.10
N GLY A 77 -42.37 22.68 8.94
CA GLY A 77 -41.34 22.37 7.95
C GLY A 77 -41.41 20.94 7.43
N ASN A 78 -40.68 20.67 6.35
CA ASN A 78 -40.56 19.33 5.79
C ASN A 78 -39.84 18.37 6.75
N LEU A 79 -40.00 17.07 6.50
CA LEU A 79 -39.38 16.00 7.28
C LEU A 79 -38.03 15.61 6.67
N SER A 80 -37.10 15.14 7.52
CA SER A 80 -35.93 14.45 6.98
C SER A 80 -36.37 13.20 6.22
N ILE A 81 -35.56 12.75 5.25
CA ILE A 81 -35.90 11.57 4.44
C ILE A 81 -36.08 10.31 5.30
N SER A 82 -35.34 10.19 6.40
CA SER A 82 -35.46 9.08 7.33
C SER A 82 -36.82 9.09 8.03
N GLU A 83 -37.22 10.26 8.55
CA GLU A 83 -38.51 10.44 9.21
C GLU A 83 -39.67 10.25 8.22
N ALA A 84 -39.61 10.87 7.04
CA ALA A 84 -40.65 10.74 6.01
C ALA A 84 -40.88 9.28 5.60
N VAL A 85 -39.80 8.49 5.45
CA VAL A 85 -39.88 7.06 5.12
C VAL A 85 -40.43 6.23 6.29
N LYS A 86 -40.02 6.53 7.53
CA LYS A 86 -40.57 5.86 8.72
C LYS A 86 -42.07 6.14 8.86
N THR A 87 -42.47 7.39 8.73
CA THR A 87 -43.86 7.85 8.85
C THR A 87 -44.73 7.27 7.73
N ILE A 88 -44.30 7.36 6.46
CA ILE A 88 -45.09 6.83 5.33
C ILE A 88 -45.28 5.32 5.43
N ARG A 89 -44.27 4.59 5.94
CA ARG A 89 -44.36 3.14 6.14
C ARG A 89 -45.47 2.80 7.12
N GLN A 90 -45.63 3.55 8.20
CA GLN A 90 -46.67 3.30 9.20
C GLN A 90 -48.06 3.69 8.71
N ILE A 91 -48.18 4.82 8.00
CA ILE A 91 -49.43 5.20 7.31
C ILE A 91 -49.85 4.08 6.34
N ALA A 92 -48.89 3.57 5.56
CA ALA A 92 -49.13 2.48 4.61
C ALA A 92 -49.52 1.16 5.31
N MET A 93 -48.97 0.86 6.50
CA MET A 93 -49.38 -0.30 7.29
C MET A 93 -50.85 -0.19 7.75
N GLY A 94 -51.28 0.98 8.23
CA GLY A 94 -52.69 1.20 8.58
C GLY A 94 -53.63 1.10 7.38
N LEU A 95 -53.22 1.62 6.22
CA LEU A 95 -54.00 1.47 4.99
C LEU A 95 -54.11 0.02 4.53
N VAL A 96 -53.03 -0.78 4.63
CA VAL A 96 -53.09 -2.22 4.32
C VAL A 96 -54.12 -2.91 5.20
N HIS A 97 -54.11 -2.64 6.51
CA HIS A 97 -55.06 -3.26 7.43
C HIS A 97 -56.52 -2.86 7.14
N ALA A 98 -56.75 -1.60 6.75
CA ALA A 98 -58.06 -1.15 6.30
C ALA A 98 -58.49 -1.82 4.98
N HIS A 99 -57.58 -1.90 4.00
CA HIS A 99 -57.82 -2.52 2.70
C HIS A 99 -58.08 -4.03 2.82
N ASP A 100 -57.42 -4.73 3.75
CA ASP A 100 -57.64 -6.15 4.06
C ASP A 100 -59.05 -6.42 4.62
N ARG A 101 -59.65 -5.42 5.27
CA ARG A 101 -61.07 -5.42 5.70
C ARG A 101 -62.03 -4.89 4.65
N GLY A 102 -61.53 -4.60 3.44
CA GLY A 102 -62.33 -4.08 2.34
C GLY A 102 -62.71 -2.61 2.47
N ILE A 103 -62.09 -1.86 3.38
CA ILE A 103 -62.35 -0.43 3.62
C ILE A 103 -61.28 0.39 2.90
N LEU A 104 -61.69 1.26 1.99
CA LEU A 104 -60.83 2.24 1.30
C LEU A 104 -60.99 3.60 2.00
N HIS A 105 -59.90 4.31 2.26
CA HIS A 105 -59.96 5.57 3.03
C HIS A 105 -60.58 6.71 2.20
N CYS A 106 -60.19 6.84 0.93
CA CYS A 106 -60.70 7.79 -0.07
C CYS A 106 -60.52 9.30 0.22
N ASP A 107 -60.29 9.74 1.46
CA ASP A 107 -59.89 11.12 1.76
C ASP A 107 -58.61 11.17 2.61
N LEU A 108 -57.59 10.40 2.19
CA LEU A 108 -56.31 10.37 2.90
C LEU A 108 -55.53 11.66 2.64
N LYS A 109 -55.18 12.38 3.71
CA LYS A 109 -54.43 13.64 3.70
C LYS A 109 -53.74 13.87 5.06
N PRO A 110 -52.76 14.77 5.16
CA PRO A 110 -52.04 15.02 6.43
C PRO A 110 -52.94 15.40 7.61
N GLU A 111 -54.05 16.10 7.37
CA GLU A 111 -55.03 16.48 8.40
C GLU A 111 -55.74 15.25 9.03
N ASN A 112 -55.87 14.18 8.25
CA ASN A 112 -56.51 12.92 8.66
C ASN A 112 -55.50 11.89 9.19
N ILE A 113 -54.24 12.31 9.41
CA ILE A 113 -53.18 11.49 10.00
C ILE A 113 -52.80 12.16 11.31
N LEU A 114 -53.30 11.64 12.43
CA LEU A 114 -53.02 12.19 13.75
C LEU A 114 -51.74 11.59 14.33
N LEU A 115 -51.08 12.29 15.24
CA LEU A 115 -49.81 11.89 15.85
C LEU A 115 -49.98 11.57 17.33
N ASP A 116 -49.50 10.41 17.77
CA ASP A 116 -49.47 10.06 19.20
C ASP A 116 -48.26 10.67 19.93
N GLU A 117 -48.09 10.33 21.20
CA GLU A 117 -47.05 10.85 22.08
C GLU A 117 -45.64 10.56 21.57
N GLU A 118 -45.45 9.42 20.91
CA GLU A 118 -44.20 9.05 20.25
C GLU A 118 -44.08 9.60 18.82
N GLY A 119 -45.01 10.44 18.38
CA GLY A 119 -45.07 11.00 17.04
C GLY A 119 -45.36 9.96 15.95
N GLN A 120 -45.99 8.83 16.30
CA GLN A 120 -46.39 7.81 15.35
C GLN A 120 -47.77 8.16 14.74
N PRO A 121 -47.94 7.98 13.41
CA PRO A 121 -49.18 8.30 12.71
C PRO A 121 -50.32 7.31 13.01
N ARG A 122 -51.54 7.85 13.18
CA ARG A 122 -52.81 7.15 13.23
C ARG A 122 -53.80 7.72 12.24
N LEU A 123 -54.42 6.84 11.45
CA LEU A 123 -55.44 7.19 10.47
C LEU A 123 -56.74 7.57 11.20
N ALA A 124 -57.30 8.71 10.80
CA ALA A 124 -58.53 9.28 11.34
C ALA A 124 -59.50 9.67 10.22
N ASP A 125 -60.74 9.99 10.60
CA ASP A 125 -61.79 10.51 9.71
C ASP A 125 -62.13 9.60 8.51
N PHE A 126 -62.80 8.50 8.81
CA PHE A 126 -63.33 7.56 7.83
C PHE A 126 -64.67 8.02 7.24
N GLY A 127 -65.07 9.29 7.40
CA GLY A 127 -66.36 9.79 6.91
C GLY A 127 -66.55 9.69 5.39
N GLN A 128 -65.46 9.76 4.62
CA GLN A 128 -65.47 9.62 3.16
C GLN A 128 -65.04 8.23 2.64
N SER A 129 -64.70 7.31 3.54
CA SER A 129 -64.28 5.96 3.17
C SER A 129 -65.37 5.17 2.45
N ARG A 130 -65.00 4.15 1.69
CA ARG A 130 -65.94 3.28 0.96
C ARG A 130 -65.59 1.83 1.18
N LEU A 131 -66.60 0.97 1.24
CA LEU A 131 -66.36 -0.47 1.07
C LEU A 131 -66.02 -0.72 -0.40
N LYS A 132 -65.15 -1.69 -0.68
CA LYS A 132 -64.68 -2.01 -2.04
C LYS A 132 -65.81 -2.30 -3.06
N HIS A 133 -67.00 -2.65 -2.59
CA HIS A 133 -68.18 -2.96 -3.39
C HIS A 133 -69.23 -1.84 -3.42
N GLU A 134 -68.99 -0.70 -2.76
CA GLU A 134 -69.89 0.46 -2.81
C GLU A 134 -69.67 1.28 -4.08
N HIS A 135 -70.77 1.68 -4.73
CA HIS A 135 -70.74 2.47 -5.98
C HIS A 135 -71.03 3.98 -5.77
N ALA A 136 -70.98 4.46 -4.52
CA ALA A 136 -71.27 5.87 -4.20
C ALA A 136 -70.03 6.77 -4.36
N PRO A 137 -70.14 7.96 -4.98
CA PRO A 137 -69.02 8.88 -5.16
C PRO A 137 -68.36 9.26 -3.83
N ALA A 138 -67.03 9.27 -3.78
CA ALA A 138 -66.24 9.74 -2.62
C ALA A 138 -65.41 10.96 -3.03
N VAL A 139 -65.81 12.14 -2.58
CA VAL A 139 -65.09 13.39 -2.85
C VAL A 139 -63.98 13.51 -1.80
N GLY A 140 -62.73 13.28 -2.20
CA GLY A 140 -61.55 13.57 -1.40
C GLY A 140 -61.08 15.04 -1.49
N THR A 141 -59.85 15.28 -1.04
CA THR A 141 -59.24 16.62 -1.02
C THR A 141 -58.35 16.86 -2.22
N LEU A 142 -58.47 18.01 -2.89
CA LEU A 142 -57.68 18.34 -4.09
C LEU A 142 -56.17 18.24 -3.81
N PHE A 143 -55.42 17.84 -4.84
CA PHE A 143 -53.97 17.56 -4.80
C PHE A 143 -53.55 16.31 -4.00
N TYR A 144 -54.47 15.71 -3.22
CA TYR A 144 -54.33 14.35 -2.66
C TYR A 144 -55.25 13.34 -3.34
N MET A 145 -56.37 13.81 -3.90
CA MET A 145 -57.35 13.01 -4.63
C MET A 145 -56.75 12.49 -5.94
N ALA A 146 -56.97 11.22 -6.25
CA ALA A 146 -56.56 10.67 -7.55
C ALA A 146 -57.37 11.30 -8.72
N PRO A 147 -56.80 11.48 -9.92
CA PRO A 147 -57.49 12.07 -11.07
C PRO A 147 -58.81 11.36 -11.44
N GLU A 148 -58.86 10.03 -11.35
CA GLU A 148 -60.06 9.24 -11.63
C GLU A 148 -61.10 9.29 -10.50
N GLN A 149 -60.69 9.61 -9.27
CA GLN A 149 -61.61 9.80 -8.14
C GLN A 149 -62.43 11.08 -8.29
N ALA A 150 -61.89 12.08 -8.99
CA ALA A 150 -62.62 13.30 -9.33
C ALA A 150 -63.75 13.07 -10.37
N GLU A 151 -63.93 11.84 -10.85
CA GLU A 151 -65.07 11.43 -11.66
C GLU A 151 -66.13 10.76 -10.78
N LEU A 152 -67.24 11.45 -10.53
CA LEU A 152 -68.26 11.00 -9.58
C LEU A 152 -68.94 9.67 -9.97
N SER A 153 -68.82 9.22 -11.22
CA SER A 153 -69.34 7.93 -11.69
C SER A 153 -68.36 6.76 -11.51
N MET A 154 -67.11 7.03 -11.10
CA MET A 154 -66.08 6.00 -10.98
C MET A 154 -66.25 5.18 -9.70
N VAL A 155 -65.99 3.88 -9.83
CA VAL A 155 -66.00 2.94 -8.70
C VAL A 155 -64.74 3.13 -7.86
N PRO A 156 -64.84 3.15 -6.52
CA PRO A 156 -63.70 3.20 -5.62
C PRO A 156 -62.65 2.13 -5.91
N ASP A 157 -61.38 2.54 -5.97
CA ASP A 157 -60.24 1.68 -6.27
C ASP A 157 -59.13 1.89 -5.22
N VAL A 158 -58.48 0.81 -4.79
CA VAL A 158 -57.36 0.86 -3.83
C VAL A 158 -56.22 1.79 -4.27
N ARG A 159 -56.08 2.03 -5.57
CA ARG A 159 -55.07 2.91 -6.15
C ARG A 159 -55.37 4.40 -5.94
N TRP A 160 -56.55 4.76 -5.45
CA TRP A 160 -56.85 6.12 -4.99
C TRP A 160 -56.03 6.45 -3.75
N ASP A 161 -56.03 5.56 -2.76
CA ASP A 161 -55.23 5.71 -1.54
C ASP A 161 -53.72 5.61 -1.84
N VAL A 162 -53.31 4.84 -2.85
CA VAL A 162 -51.91 4.81 -3.33
C VAL A 162 -51.47 6.19 -3.84
N TYR A 163 -52.32 6.88 -4.60
CA TYR A 163 -52.01 8.23 -5.09
C TYR A 163 -51.91 9.23 -3.93
N ALA A 164 -52.87 9.19 -3.01
CA ALA A 164 -52.86 10.04 -1.82
C ALA A 164 -51.61 9.81 -0.96
N LEU A 165 -51.21 8.55 -0.76
CA LEU A 165 -49.97 8.18 -0.07
C LEU A 165 -48.73 8.75 -0.77
N GLY A 166 -48.68 8.71 -2.10
CA GLY A 166 -47.65 9.35 -2.91
C GLY A 166 -47.60 10.86 -2.75
N ALA A 167 -48.75 11.52 -2.74
CA ALA A 167 -48.87 12.97 -2.54
C ALA A 167 -48.43 13.39 -1.14
N ILE A 168 -48.77 12.62 -0.11
CA ILE A 168 -48.29 12.82 1.27
C ILE A 168 -46.78 12.65 1.33
N LEU A 169 -46.22 11.57 0.76
CA LEU A 169 -44.77 11.35 0.74
C LEU A 169 -44.02 12.48 0.02
N TYR A 170 -44.53 12.90 -1.14
CA TYR A 170 -44.00 14.04 -1.88
C TYR A 170 -44.02 15.31 -1.02
N ARG A 171 -45.13 15.60 -0.33
CA ARG A 171 -45.23 16.78 0.54
C ARG A 171 -44.31 16.69 1.75
N MET A 172 -44.17 15.51 2.37
CA MET A 172 -43.26 15.31 3.49
C MET A 172 -41.80 15.63 3.13
N VAL A 173 -41.35 15.28 1.93
CA VAL A 173 -39.95 15.50 1.51
C VAL A 173 -39.71 16.86 0.84
N THR A 174 -40.71 17.44 0.18
CA THR A 174 -40.56 18.72 -0.54
C THR A 174 -41.09 19.93 0.23
N GLY A 175 -42.01 19.73 1.18
CA GLY A 175 -42.81 20.77 1.80
C GLY A 175 -43.92 21.35 0.90
N LYS A 176 -44.09 20.83 -0.32
CA LYS A 176 -45.03 21.36 -1.33
C LYS A 176 -46.06 20.30 -1.71
N LEU A 177 -47.22 20.75 -2.17
CA LEU A 177 -48.23 19.88 -2.77
C LEU A 177 -47.86 19.56 -4.22
N PRO A 178 -48.04 18.31 -4.68
CA PRO A 178 -47.77 17.97 -6.08
C PRO A 178 -48.76 18.72 -6.99
N TYR A 179 -48.28 19.24 -8.12
CA TYR A 179 -49.06 20.00 -9.11
C TYR A 179 -49.68 21.32 -8.63
N LEU A 180 -49.51 21.71 -7.35
CA LEU A 180 -49.99 22.99 -6.86
C LEU A 180 -49.09 24.12 -7.37
N THR A 181 -49.69 25.02 -8.15
CA THR A 181 -49.10 26.28 -8.61
C THR A 181 -50.11 27.41 -8.40
N SER A 182 -49.67 28.67 -8.41
CA SER A 182 -50.60 29.82 -8.28
C SER A 182 -51.69 29.78 -9.35
N LYS A 183 -51.30 29.47 -10.60
CA LYS A 183 -52.24 29.31 -11.73
C LYS A 183 -53.23 28.16 -11.52
N ALA A 184 -52.76 27.05 -10.96
CA ALA A 184 -53.63 25.91 -10.60
C ALA A 184 -54.69 26.32 -9.57
N SER A 185 -54.24 27.00 -8.50
CA SER A 185 -55.12 27.47 -7.43
C SER A 185 -56.17 28.45 -7.95
N GLU A 186 -55.77 29.45 -8.73
CA GLU A 186 -56.67 30.43 -9.34
C GLU A 186 -57.70 29.77 -10.28
N SER A 187 -57.27 28.83 -11.12
CA SER A 187 -58.15 28.13 -12.05
C SER A 187 -59.20 27.26 -11.35
N LEU A 188 -58.90 26.74 -10.16
CA LEU A 188 -59.82 25.93 -9.36
C LEU A 188 -60.77 26.79 -8.52
N ALA A 189 -60.26 27.92 -7.99
CA ALA A 189 -61.02 28.88 -7.22
C ALA A 189 -62.08 29.61 -8.06
N SER A 190 -61.82 29.83 -9.35
CA SER A 190 -62.75 30.50 -10.29
C SER A 190 -63.94 29.64 -10.73
N GLN A 191 -64.06 28.39 -10.25
CA GLN A 191 -65.17 27.51 -10.62
C GLN A 191 -66.32 27.57 -9.61
N ASP A 192 -67.52 27.88 -10.11
CA ASP A 192 -68.72 28.09 -9.29
C ASP A 192 -69.36 26.80 -8.76
N THR A 193 -69.18 25.67 -9.46
CA THR A 193 -69.78 24.38 -9.07
C THR A 193 -68.73 23.31 -8.82
N ILE A 194 -69.08 22.35 -7.96
CA ILE A 194 -68.20 21.22 -7.61
C ILE A 194 -67.85 20.41 -8.85
N ASP A 195 -68.82 20.10 -9.72
CA ASP A 195 -68.58 19.33 -10.95
C ASP A 195 -67.59 20.02 -11.90
N LYS A 196 -67.73 21.33 -12.08
CA LYS A 196 -66.79 22.12 -12.90
C LYS A 196 -65.40 22.11 -12.26
N ARG A 197 -65.31 22.29 -10.94
CA ARG A 197 -64.04 22.28 -10.21
C ARG A 197 -63.32 20.93 -10.32
N LEU A 198 -64.04 19.82 -10.15
CA LEU A 198 -63.48 18.47 -10.29
C LEU A 198 -63.05 18.19 -11.74
N LYS A 199 -63.84 18.59 -12.73
CA LYS A 199 -63.45 18.48 -14.15
C LYS A 199 -62.19 19.28 -14.47
N THR A 200 -62.10 20.51 -13.98
CA THR A 200 -60.90 21.36 -14.15
C THR A 200 -59.68 20.75 -13.48
N TYR A 201 -59.84 20.21 -12.26
CA TYR A 201 -58.77 19.51 -11.55
C TYR A 201 -58.21 18.33 -12.35
N ARG A 202 -59.08 17.49 -12.93
CA ARG A 202 -58.66 16.36 -13.79
C ARG A 202 -57.85 16.82 -14.99
N THR A 203 -58.38 17.81 -15.72
CA THR A 203 -57.69 18.39 -16.89
C THR A 203 -56.33 18.95 -16.49
N LEU A 204 -56.26 19.60 -15.33
CA LEU A 204 -55.02 20.16 -14.81
C LEU A 204 -53.97 19.07 -14.59
N LEU A 205 -54.31 18.00 -13.88
CA LEU A 205 -53.38 16.90 -13.61
C LEU A 205 -52.91 16.21 -14.91
N GLN A 206 -53.78 16.12 -15.92
CA GLN A 206 -53.46 15.47 -17.20
C GLN A 206 -52.57 16.31 -18.12
N THR A 207 -52.64 17.65 -18.00
CA THR A 207 -51.94 18.59 -18.90
C THR A 207 -50.71 19.24 -18.27
N SER A 208 -50.58 19.16 -16.95
CA SER A 208 -49.43 19.70 -16.21
C SER A 208 -48.18 18.87 -16.40
N ALA A 209 -47.02 19.52 -16.31
CA ALA A 209 -45.73 18.82 -16.20
C ALA A 209 -45.67 17.97 -14.92
N LEU A 210 -44.84 16.92 -14.96
CA LEU A 210 -44.62 16.06 -13.80
C LEU A 210 -43.97 16.87 -12.65
N PRO A 211 -44.36 16.64 -11.39
CA PRO A 211 -43.82 17.34 -10.23
C PRO A 211 -42.47 16.72 -9.83
N LEU A 212 -41.38 17.30 -10.36
CA LEU A 212 -40.02 16.77 -10.22
C LEU A 212 -39.22 17.42 -9.07
N GLU A 213 -39.82 18.26 -8.24
CA GLU A 213 -39.14 19.00 -7.17
C GLU A 213 -38.44 18.06 -6.17
N HIS A 214 -39.00 16.87 -5.95
CA HIS A 214 -38.41 15.85 -5.08
C HIS A 214 -37.06 15.30 -5.61
N TYR A 215 -36.72 15.50 -6.90
CA TYR A 215 -35.40 15.17 -7.46
C TYR A 215 -34.30 16.09 -6.95
N GLN A 216 -34.65 17.32 -6.54
CA GLN A 216 -33.72 18.34 -6.07
C GLN A 216 -33.46 18.24 -4.55
N VAL A 217 -34.23 17.41 -3.84
CA VAL A 217 -34.11 17.25 -2.39
C VAL A 217 -32.94 16.32 -2.06
N SER A 218 -32.00 16.81 -1.25
CA SER A 218 -30.86 16.02 -0.78
C SER A 218 -31.31 14.80 0.02
N GLY A 219 -30.72 13.63 -0.25
CA GLY A 219 -31.08 12.37 0.40
C GLY A 219 -32.22 11.59 -0.25
N VAL A 220 -32.95 12.18 -1.21
CA VAL A 220 -33.90 11.44 -2.05
C VAL A 220 -33.13 10.68 -3.12
N ASP A 221 -32.81 9.41 -2.83
CA ASP A 221 -32.14 8.51 -3.76
C ASP A 221 -33.05 8.04 -4.91
N PRO A 222 -32.49 7.47 -5.99
CA PRO A 222 -33.27 7.07 -7.17
C PRO A 222 -34.43 6.12 -6.89
N ALA A 223 -34.29 5.22 -5.91
CA ALA A 223 -35.37 4.28 -5.58
C ALA A 223 -36.55 5.01 -4.91
N LEU A 224 -36.28 6.01 -4.07
CA LEU A 224 -37.34 6.81 -3.46
C LEU A 224 -38.07 7.68 -4.51
N ARG A 225 -37.35 8.22 -5.49
CA ARG A 225 -37.94 8.98 -6.62
C ARG A 225 -38.92 8.11 -7.40
N GLU A 226 -38.49 6.91 -7.77
CA GLU A 226 -39.33 5.95 -8.48
C GLU A 226 -40.59 5.57 -7.68
N ILE A 227 -40.46 5.40 -6.35
CA ILE A 227 -41.61 5.13 -5.49
C ILE A 227 -42.62 6.29 -5.53
N ILE A 228 -42.14 7.54 -5.39
CA ILE A 228 -42.99 8.74 -5.44
C ILE A 228 -43.65 8.87 -6.82
N ASP A 229 -42.87 8.78 -7.90
CA ASP A 229 -43.33 8.93 -9.28
C ASP A 229 -44.40 7.88 -9.64
N ARG A 230 -44.19 6.62 -9.25
CA ARG A 230 -45.17 5.57 -9.48
C ARG A 230 -46.44 5.79 -8.67
N CYS A 231 -46.36 6.22 -7.41
CA CYS A 231 -47.57 6.54 -6.65
C CYS A 231 -48.37 7.70 -7.29
N LEU A 232 -47.68 8.74 -7.77
CA LEU A 232 -48.28 9.92 -8.39
C LEU A 232 -48.64 9.76 -9.87
N ALA A 233 -48.44 8.58 -10.47
CA ALA A 233 -48.72 8.38 -11.88
C ALA A 233 -50.20 8.67 -12.22
N ILE A 234 -50.45 9.54 -13.20
CA ILE A 234 -51.82 9.94 -13.56
C ILE A 234 -52.65 8.73 -14.01
N ASN A 235 -52.08 7.83 -14.81
CA ASN A 235 -52.73 6.58 -15.19
C ASN A 235 -52.63 5.54 -14.05
N PRO A 236 -53.77 5.04 -13.51
CA PRO A 236 -53.76 4.06 -12.42
C PRO A 236 -53.05 2.74 -12.75
N LYS A 237 -52.90 2.38 -14.03
CA LYS A 237 -52.15 1.17 -14.44
C LYS A 237 -50.64 1.30 -14.23
N HIS A 238 -50.12 2.52 -14.18
CA HIS A 238 -48.70 2.79 -13.94
C HIS A 238 -48.38 2.94 -12.44
N ARG A 239 -49.42 3.06 -11.59
CA ARG A 239 -49.25 3.07 -10.14
C ARG A 239 -48.92 1.69 -9.59
N TYR A 240 -48.47 1.67 -8.33
CA TYR A 240 -48.48 0.42 -7.59
C TYR A 240 -49.90 -0.13 -7.51
N PRO A 241 -50.09 -1.46 -7.68
CA PRO A 241 -51.43 -2.04 -7.73
C PRO A 241 -52.18 -1.97 -6.40
N ASN A 242 -51.46 -1.83 -5.28
CA ASN A 242 -51.99 -1.71 -3.93
C ASN A 242 -50.92 -1.11 -2.99
N VAL A 243 -51.33 -0.75 -1.77
CA VAL A 243 -50.43 -0.16 -0.76
C VAL A 243 -49.35 -1.14 -0.29
N GLN A 244 -49.65 -2.45 -0.23
CA GLN A 244 -48.67 -3.49 0.13
C GLN A 244 -47.45 -3.49 -0.81
N SER A 245 -47.67 -3.20 -2.10
CA SER A 245 -46.58 -3.10 -3.08
C SER A 245 -45.69 -1.87 -2.82
N VAL A 246 -46.24 -0.78 -2.29
CA VAL A 246 -45.48 0.41 -1.87
C VAL A 246 -44.61 0.07 -0.65
N LEU A 247 -45.17 -0.62 0.35
CA LEU A 247 -44.42 -1.11 1.52
C LEU A 247 -43.25 -2.00 1.12
N HIS A 248 -43.50 -2.94 0.21
CA HIS A 248 -42.45 -3.81 -0.31
C HIS A 248 -41.34 -3.03 -1.04
N ALA A 249 -41.70 -2.02 -1.85
CA ALA A 249 -40.72 -1.17 -2.52
C ALA A 249 -39.87 -0.36 -1.52
N LEU A 250 -40.48 0.17 -0.46
CA LEU A 250 -39.76 0.86 0.63
C LEU A 250 -38.79 -0.08 1.36
N ALA A 251 -39.21 -1.32 1.64
CA ALA A 251 -38.37 -2.33 2.28
C ALA A 251 -37.17 -2.74 1.41
N LEU A 252 -37.40 -2.96 0.10
CA LEU A 252 -36.32 -3.25 -0.86
C LEU A 252 -35.30 -2.11 -0.93
N ARG A 253 -35.76 -0.86 -0.87
CA ARG A 253 -34.89 0.31 -0.82
C ARG A 253 -34.02 0.31 0.43
N GLU A 254 -34.60 0.04 1.61
CA GLU A 254 -33.85 -0.04 2.88
C GLU A 254 -32.77 -1.14 2.84
N SER A 255 -33.13 -2.34 2.37
CA SER A 255 -32.17 -3.45 2.24
C SER A 255 -31.01 -3.11 1.31
N LYS A 256 -31.28 -2.47 0.16
CA LYS A 256 -30.22 -2.04 -0.76
C LYS A 256 -29.30 -1.00 -0.13
N ARG A 257 -29.83 -0.07 0.68
CA ARG A 257 -28.99 0.92 1.40
C ARG A 257 -28.12 0.27 2.45
N ALA A 258 -28.62 -0.74 3.17
CA ALA A 258 -27.87 -1.46 4.20
C ALA A 258 -26.68 -2.27 3.62
N GLN A 259 -26.79 -2.77 2.39
CA GLN A 259 -25.75 -3.59 1.76
C GLN A 259 -24.62 -2.79 1.08
N ARG A 260 -24.84 -1.51 0.74
CA ARG A 260 -23.83 -0.65 0.10
C ARG A 260 -22.46 -0.62 0.80
N PRO A 261 -22.36 -0.41 2.14
CA PRO A 261 -21.07 -0.37 2.81
C PRO A 261 -20.31 -1.70 2.72
N LEU A 262 -21.00 -2.85 2.77
CA LEU A 262 -20.36 -4.16 2.59
C LEU A 262 -19.80 -4.34 1.18
N VAL A 263 -20.53 -3.91 0.15
CA VAL A 263 -20.05 -4.01 -1.23
C VAL A 263 -18.84 -3.10 -1.45
N THR A 264 -18.87 -1.87 -0.94
CA THR A 264 -17.71 -0.96 -1.04
C THR A 264 -16.50 -1.50 -0.29
N LEU A 265 -16.69 -2.11 0.88
CA LEU A 265 -15.62 -2.72 1.65
C LEU A 265 -15.06 -3.98 0.95
N GLY A 266 -15.92 -4.79 0.33
CA GLY A 266 -15.52 -5.96 -0.44
C GLY A 266 -14.71 -5.62 -1.70
N ILE A 267 -14.95 -4.46 -2.32
CA ILE A 267 -14.19 -4.00 -3.49
C ILE A 267 -12.91 -3.27 -3.07
N ALA A 268 -12.98 -2.37 -2.09
CA ALA A 268 -11.84 -1.56 -1.66
C ALA A 268 -10.83 -2.33 -0.80
N GLY A 269 -11.30 -3.28 0.00
CA GLY A 269 -10.47 -4.06 0.93
C GLY A 269 -9.30 -4.79 0.25
N PRO A 270 -9.53 -5.59 -0.80
CA PRO A 270 -8.46 -6.26 -1.54
C PRO A 270 -7.45 -5.27 -2.15
N GLY A 271 -7.93 -4.15 -2.69
CA GLY A 271 -7.05 -3.10 -3.25
C GLY A 271 -6.12 -2.50 -2.20
N ILE A 272 -6.64 -2.18 -1.02
CA ILE A 272 -5.84 -1.67 0.11
C ILE A 272 -4.84 -2.72 0.59
N ALA A 273 -5.25 -3.99 0.68
CA ALA A 273 -4.36 -5.09 1.10
C ALA A 273 -3.19 -5.27 0.13
N VAL A 274 -3.44 -5.26 -1.19
CA VAL A 274 -2.40 -5.33 -2.22
C VAL A 274 -1.44 -4.14 -2.11
N LEU A 275 -1.96 -2.94 -1.85
CA LEU A 275 -1.15 -1.73 -1.73
C LEU A 275 -0.24 -1.80 -0.49
N LEU A 276 -0.77 -2.24 0.66
CA LEU A 276 0.01 -2.47 1.89
C LEU A 276 1.07 -3.55 1.70
N LEU A 277 0.71 -4.69 1.09
CA LEU A 277 1.65 -5.76 0.79
C LEU A 277 2.77 -5.30 -0.15
N SER A 278 2.44 -4.45 -1.12
CA SER A 278 3.42 -3.89 -2.06
C SER A 278 4.42 -2.97 -1.35
N VAL A 279 3.95 -2.12 -0.43
CA VAL A 279 4.82 -1.26 0.37
C VAL A 279 5.77 -2.10 1.24
N VAL A 280 5.23 -3.10 1.95
CA VAL A 280 6.05 -4.01 2.76
C VAL A 280 7.08 -4.76 1.90
N SER A 281 6.67 -5.23 0.72
CA SER A 281 7.55 -5.94 -0.23
C SER A 281 8.70 -5.04 -0.70
N ILE A 282 8.44 -3.78 -1.04
CA ILE A 282 9.47 -2.82 -1.47
C ILE A 282 10.48 -2.55 -0.34
N LEU A 283 9.99 -2.33 0.88
CA LEU A 283 10.85 -2.09 2.04
C LEU A 283 11.76 -3.30 2.33
N LEU A 284 11.19 -4.51 2.31
CA LEU A 284 11.95 -5.74 2.53
C LEU A 284 12.97 -5.98 1.40
N PHE A 285 12.58 -5.80 0.15
CA PHE A 285 13.45 -6.01 -1.01
C PHE A 285 14.68 -5.10 -0.98
N ASN A 286 14.48 -3.80 -0.72
CA ASN A 286 15.59 -2.84 -0.62
C ASN A 286 16.54 -3.17 0.54
N SER A 287 16.01 -3.61 1.69
CA SER A 287 16.85 -4.03 2.82
C SER A 287 17.68 -5.28 2.50
N THR A 288 17.12 -6.19 1.70
CA THR A 288 17.77 -7.46 1.34
C THR A 288 18.89 -7.23 0.33
N LEU A 289 18.68 -6.35 -0.67
CA LEU A 289 19.70 -5.99 -1.65
C LEU A 289 20.93 -5.34 -1.00
N ASN A 290 20.72 -4.40 -0.07
CA ASN A 290 21.83 -3.73 0.63
C ASN A 290 22.67 -4.73 1.45
N ARG A 291 22.03 -5.68 2.14
CA ARG A 291 22.73 -6.73 2.90
C ARG A 291 23.52 -7.67 1.98
N ALA A 292 22.96 -8.04 0.84
CA ALA A 292 23.64 -8.91 -0.13
C ALA A 292 24.91 -8.25 -0.70
N GLN A 293 24.86 -6.95 -1.00
CA GLN A 293 26.04 -6.22 -1.50
C GLN A 293 27.18 -6.18 -0.47
N VAL A 294 26.88 -5.89 0.79
CA VAL A 294 27.89 -5.83 1.86
C VAL A 294 28.56 -7.19 2.06
N LEU A 295 27.77 -8.27 2.12
CA LEU A 295 28.29 -9.64 2.27
C LEU A 295 29.17 -10.07 1.11
N LEU A 296 28.81 -9.69 -0.14
CA LEU A 296 29.63 -10.00 -1.31
C LEU A 296 30.97 -9.26 -1.29
N LEU A 297 30.98 -7.99 -0.87
CA LEU A 297 32.21 -7.20 -0.75
C LEU A 297 33.13 -7.79 0.32
N GLU A 298 32.59 -8.12 1.49
CA GLU A 298 33.35 -8.72 2.60
C GLU A 298 33.97 -10.07 2.19
N ARG A 299 33.19 -10.94 1.55
CA ARG A 299 33.69 -12.23 1.05
C ARG A 299 34.76 -12.08 -0.04
N THR A 300 34.63 -11.05 -0.89
CA THR A 300 35.63 -10.75 -1.92
C THR A 300 36.93 -10.27 -1.29
N GLU A 301 36.84 -9.43 -0.25
CA GLU A 301 38.00 -8.97 0.49
C GLU A 301 38.71 -10.13 1.21
N GLU A 302 37.97 -10.97 1.93
CA GLU A 302 38.51 -12.15 2.60
C GLU A 302 39.20 -13.09 1.61
N SER A 303 38.57 -13.36 0.46
CA SER A 303 39.14 -14.19 -0.60
C SER A 303 40.42 -13.59 -1.18
N ASN A 304 40.45 -12.27 -1.41
CA ASN A 304 41.64 -11.58 -1.91
C ASN A 304 42.77 -11.58 -0.88
N GLN A 305 42.47 -11.34 0.40
CA GLN A 305 43.44 -11.41 1.48
C GLN A 305 44.01 -12.83 1.62
N PHE A 306 43.17 -13.86 1.54
CA PHE A 306 43.60 -15.25 1.59
C PHE A 306 44.50 -15.61 0.42
N ALA A 307 44.12 -15.24 -0.80
CA ALA A 307 44.92 -15.45 -2.00
C ALA A 307 46.28 -14.74 -1.89
N ALA A 308 46.29 -13.47 -1.49
CA ALA A 308 47.51 -12.68 -1.33
C ALA A 308 48.45 -13.29 -0.27
N LYS A 309 47.91 -13.72 0.88
CA LYS A 309 48.70 -14.40 1.94
C LYS A 309 49.25 -15.75 1.46
N SER A 310 48.48 -16.51 0.69
CA SER A 310 48.90 -17.82 0.16
C SER A 310 50.04 -17.67 -0.85
N VAL A 311 49.92 -16.72 -1.79
CA VAL A 311 50.98 -16.40 -2.76
C VAL A 311 52.23 -15.90 -2.02
N ALA A 312 52.07 -15.02 -1.03
CA ALA A 312 53.18 -14.52 -0.24
C ALA A 312 53.92 -15.63 0.53
N ALA A 313 53.18 -16.57 1.13
CA ALA A 313 53.78 -17.72 1.83
C ALA A 313 54.53 -18.66 0.89
N GLN A 314 54.05 -18.84 -0.35
CA GLN A 314 54.76 -19.60 -1.37
C GLN A 314 56.06 -18.89 -1.79
N PHE A 315 56.00 -17.58 -2.03
CA PHE A 315 57.17 -16.78 -2.37
C PHE A 315 58.21 -16.74 -1.24
N GLN A 316 57.78 -16.68 0.02
CA GLN A 316 58.68 -16.77 1.17
C GLN A 316 59.49 -18.08 1.17
N LYS A 317 58.83 -19.22 0.97
CA LYS A 317 59.51 -20.53 0.87
C LYS A 317 60.51 -20.56 -0.27
N GLU A 318 60.19 -19.88 -1.36
CA GLU A 318 61.06 -19.81 -2.53
C GLU A 318 62.34 -19.01 -2.26
N ILE A 319 62.24 -17.87 -1.58
CA ILE A 319 63.41 -17.11 -1.12
C ILE A 319 64.27 -17.97 -0.17
N GLU A 320 63.64 -18.64 0.80
CA GLU A 320 64.36 -19.47 1.77
C GLU A 320 65.11 -20.61 1.07
N ARG A 321 64.49 -21.26 0.09
CA ARG A 321 65.13 -22.33 -0.70
C ARG A 321 66.35 -21.82 -1.46
N ARG A 322 66.34 -20.57 -1.96
CA ARG A 322 67.53 -19.95 -2.57
C ARG A 322 68.62 -19.69 -1.57
N TRP A 323 68.26 -19.20 -0.39
CA TRP A 323 69.19 -18.94 0.69
C TRP A 323 69.92 -20.21 1.11
N GLU A 324 69.19 -21.31 1.25
CA GLU A 324 69.76 -22.62 1.56
C GLU A 324 70.62 -23.17 0.42
N ALA A 325 70.18 -23.04 -0.84
CA ALA A 325 70.95 -23.48 -2.00
C ALA A 325 72.29 -22.73 -2.09
N LEU A 326 72.26 -21.40 -1.93
CA LEU A 326 73.45 -20.56 -1.93
C LEU A 326 74.37 -20.89 -0.74
N ALA A 327 73.79 -21.14 0.44
CA ALA A 327 74.56 -21.47 1.63
C ALA A 327 75.27 -22.82 1.53
N ARG A 328 74.60 -23.86 1.02
CA ARG A 328 75.21 -25.18 0.80
C ARG A 328 76.41 -25.12 -0.14
N GLU A 329 76.38 -24.21 -1.11
CA GLU A 329 77.37 -24.17 -2.19
C GLU A 329 78.54 -23.24 -1.85
N ALA A 330 78.31 -22.27 -0.95
CA ALA A 330 79.39 -21.52 -0.30
C ALA A 330 80.27 -22.39 0.61
N GLU A 331 79.80 -23.56 1.04
CA GLU A 331 80.53 -24.55 1.83
C GLU A 331 81.16 -25.66 0.96
N ASN A 332 81.10 -25.55 -0.38
CA ASN A 332 81.61 -26.56 -1.29
C ASN A 332 83.16 -26.57 -1.30
N ASP A 333 83.77 -27.71 -0.96
CA ASP A 333 85.23 -27.88 -0.89
C ASP A 333 85.94 -27.45 -2.18
N SER A 334 85.38 -27.75 -3.36
CA SER A 334 86.00 -27.36 -4.64
C SER A 334 86.03 -25.85 -4.86
N LEU A 335 84.99 -25.14 -4.42
CA LEU A 335 84.93 -23.67 -4.50
C LEU A 335 85.88 -23.02 -3.49
N VAL A 336 85.98 -23.59 -2.29
CA VAL A 336 86.90 -23.16 -1.23
C VAL A 336 88.35 -23.35 -1.68
N ASP A 337 88.70 -24.54 -2.15
CA ASP A 337 90.06 -24.88 -2.60
C ASP A 337 90.52 -23.94 -3.73
N TYR A 338 89.62 -23.65 -4.67
CA TYR A 338 89.89 -22.70 -5.75
C TYR A 338 90.24 -21.31 -5.20
N LEU A 339 89.40 -20.77 -4.30
CA LEU A 339 89.62 -19.42 -3.74
C LEU A 339 90.87 -19.35 -2.85
N GLN A 340 91.29 -20.47 -2.26
CA GLN A 340 92.54 -20.56 -1.51
C GLN A 340 93.77 -20.61 -2.44
N GLN A 341 93.71 -21.35 -3.55
CA GLN A 341 94.81 -21.46 -4.51
C GLN A 341 95.05 -20.15 -5.29
N ASP A 342 93.99 -19.42 -5.63
CA ASP A 342 94.07 -18.16 -6.39
C ASP A 342 94.48 -16.94 -5.53
N ALA A 343 94.45 -17.08 -4.18
CA ALA A 343 94.90 -16.01 -3.28
C ALA A 343 96.41 -15.70 -3.40
N ASP A 344 97.20 -16.66 -3.92
CA ASP A 344 98.65 -16.58 -4.04
C ASP A 344 99.15 -16.28 -5.48
N SER A 345 98.25 -16.13 -6.45
CA SER A 345 98.59 -15.91 -7.87
C SER A 345 98.73 -14.41 -8.20
N ALA A 346 99.83 -14.01 -8.89
CA ALA A 346 100.11 -12.60 -9.22
C ALA A 346 99.42 -12.13 -10.52
N ASP A 347 98.89 -13.04 -11.34
CA ASP A 347 98.31 -12.74 -12.66
C ASP A 347 96.86 -13.21 -12.74
N LEU A 348 95.98 -12.43 -12.10
CA LEU A 348 94.56 -12.73 -11.86
C LEU A 348 93.67 -12.76 -13.14
N ARG A 349 94.27 -12.61 -14.34
CA ARG A 349 93.54 -12.55 -15.63
C ARG A 349 93.63 -13.83 -16.46
N GLU A 350 94.54 -14.75 -16.15
CA GLU A 350 94.76 -15.99 -16.91
C GLU A 350 94.60 -17.24 -16.04
N THR A 351 93.43 -17.44 -15.43
CA THR A 351 92.70 -18.73 -15.26
C THR A 351 91.50 -18.55 -14.30
N PRO A 352 90.40 -19.33 -14.46
CA PRO A 352 89.85 -19.81 -15.74
C PRO A 352 88.31 -19.76 -15.80
N GLU A 353 87.80 -20.08 -16.99
CA GLU A 353 86.39 -20.39 -17.27
C GLU A 353 85.76 -21.44 -16.32
N GLU A 354 86.52 -22.10 -15.44
CA GLU A 354 86.09 -23.19 -14.55
C GLU A 354 85.11 -22.75 -13.43
N ILE A 355 85.33 -21.64 -12.70
CA ILE A 355 84.31 -21.17 -11.73
C ILE A 355 83.03 -20.81 -12.48
N SER A 356 83.14 -20.10 -13.61
CA SER A 356 81.98 -19.71 -14.39
C SER A 356 81.24 -20.93 -14.96
N GLN A 357 81.95 -21.98 -15.37
CA GLN A 357 81.37 -23.26 -15.79
C GLN A 357 80.70 -24.00 -14.62
N TRP A 358 81.37 -24.11 -13.47
CA TRP A 358 80.82 -24.68 -12.24
C TRP A 358 79.55 -23.95 -11.80
N LEU A 359 79.60 -22.62 -11.75
CA LEU A 359 78.46 -21.77 -11.48
C LEU A 359 77.34 -22.00 -12.50
N ASN A 360 77.65 -22.11 -13.79
CA ASN A 360 76.65 -22.32 -14.84
C ASN A 360 75.91 -23.66 -14.71
N GLU A 361 76.60 -24.75 -14.38
CA GLU A 361 75.95 -26.05 -14.12
C GLU A 361 75.00 -25.96 -12.93
N ARG A 362 75.46 -25.34 -11.83
CA ARG A 362 74.67 -25.19 -10.60
C ARG A 362 73.51 -24.21 -10.76
N PHE A 363 73.74 -23.10 -11.44
CA PHE A 363 72.75 -22.07 -11.72
C PHE A 363 71.62 -22.59 -12.60
N LYS A 364 71.93 -23.39 -13.64
CA LYS A 364 70.90 -24.09 -14.43
C LYS A 364 70.10 -25.05 -13.57
N HIS A 365 70.76 -25.81 -12.69
CA HIS A 365 70.08 -26.74 -11.79
C HIS A 365 69.17 -26.03 -10.79
N TRP A 366 69.62 -24.92 -10.20
CA TRP A 366 68.79 -24.12 -9.30
C TRP A 366 67.62 -23.55 -10.06
N ASN A 367 67.82 -22.73 -11.10
CA ASN A 367 66.73 -22.07 -11.83
C ASN A 367 65.69 -23.06 -12.37
N ALA A 368 66.06 -24.28 -12.79
CA ALA A 368 65.13 -25.32 -13.21
C ALA A 368 64.13 -25.78 -12.12
N GLN A 369 64.38 -25.48 -10.85
CA GLN A 369 63.49 -25.79 -9.73
C GLN A 369 62.51 -24.66 -9.39
N PHE A 370 62.70 -23.44 -9.94
CA PHE A 370 61.94 -22.22 -9.63
C PHE A 370 60.97 -21.85 -10.77
N ASP A 371 59.98 -21.00 -10.47
CA ASP A 371 59.06 -20.43 -11.46
C ASP A 371 59.81 -19.45 -12.40
N GLU A 372 59.51 -19.51 -13.71
CA GLU A 372 60.09 -18.66 -14.78
C GLU A 372 60.02 -17.16 -14.44
N GLN A 373 58.98 -16.72 -13.72
CA GLN A 373 58.81 -15.31 -13.33
C GLN A 373 59.74 -14.84 -12.21
N THR A 374 60.43 -15.76 -11.55
CA THR A 374 61.25 -15.46 -10.36
C THR A 374 62.73 -15.80 -10.55
N GLU A 375 63.15 -16.35 -11.69
CA GLU A 375 64.51 -16.83 -11.94
C GLU A 375 65.60 -15.86 -11.46
N ALA A 376 66.69 -16.42 -10.91
CA ALA A 376 67.88 -15.62 -10.66
C ALA A 376 68.45 -15.18 -12.01
N SER A 377 68.81 -13.91 -12.11
CA SER A 377 69.33 -13.31 -13.35
C SER A 377 70.83 -13.54 -13.47
N TYR A 378 71.55 -13.47 -12.34
CA TYR A 378 72.98 -13.71 -12.28
C TYR A 378 73.37 -14.47 -11.01
N CYS A 379 74.43 -15.26 -11.08
CA CYS A 379 75.13 -15.79 -9.91
C CYS A 379 76.63 -15.61 -10.11
N TYR A 380 77.33 -15.16 -9.08
CA TYR A 380 78.75 -14.83 -9.17
C TYR A 380 79.49 -14.99 -7.85
N VAL A 381 80.81 -15.14 -7.96
CA VAL A 381 81.73 -15.26 -6.84
C VAL A 381 82.68 -14.08 -6.83
N LEU A 382 82.82 -13.44 -5.66
CA LEU A 382 83.81 -12.40 -5.39
C LEU A 382 84.86 -12.96 -4.42
N ASP A 383 86.12 -12.60 -4.60
CA ASP A 383 87.16 -12.90 -3.61
C ASP A 383 87.08 -11.96 -2.38
N ARG A 384 87.91 -12.22 -1.36
CA ARG A 384 88.05 -11.37 -0.16
C ARG A 384 88.39 -9.90 -0.45
N ASN A 385 88.91 -9.60 -1.63
CA ASN A 385 89.28 -8.26 -2.07
C ASN A 385 88.18 -7.61 -2.93
N GLY A 386 87.03 -8.26 -3.07
CA GLY A 386 85.90 -7.77 -3.85
C GLY A 386 86.08 -7.86 -5.36
N ARG A 387 86.99 -8.68 -5.87
CA ARG A 387 87.16 -8.91 -7.31
C ARG A 387 86.35 -10.11 -7.79
N LEU A 388 85.74 -9.98 -8.97
CA LEU A 388 84.94 -11.02 -9.60
C LEU A 388 85.80 -12.20 -10.06
N ARG A 389 85.48 -13.41 -9.60
CA ARG A 389 86.20 -14.65 -9.93
C ARG A 389 85.42 -15.56 -10.88
N GLY A 390 84.09 -15.44 -10.89
CA GLY A 390 83.25 -16.12 -11.87
C GLY A 390 81.83 -15.57 -11.87
N ILE A 391 81.15 -15.68 -13.00
CA ILE A 391 79.78 -15.21 -13.21
C ILE A 391 79.05 -16.09 -14.21
N THR A 392 77.76 -16.30 -13.95
CA THR A 392 76.82 -16.96 -14.87
C THR A 392 75.51 -16.16 -14.91
N PRO A 393 74.81 -16.08 -16.06
CA PRO A 393 75.19 -16.54 -17.39
C PRO A 393 76.44 -15.85 -17.95
N THR A 394 77.27 -16.58 -18.71
CA THR A 394 78.53 -16.06 -19.29
C THR A 394 78.21 -15.17 -20.49
N GLY A 395 78.09 -13.85 -20.29
CA GLY A 395 77.71 -12.89 -21.34
C GLY A 395 78.65 -11.69 -21.53
N GLN A 396 79.46 -11.34 -20.53
CA GLN A 396 80.35 -10.17 -20.55
C GLN A 396 81.68 -10.51 -19.85
N ASN A 397 82.81 -10.02 -20.37
CA ASN A 397 84.14 -10.27 -19.79
C ASN A 397 84.39 -9.36 -18.56
N LEU A 398 83.66 -9.63 -17.48
CA LEU A 398 83.71 -8.88 -16.21
C LEU A 398 84.64 -9.53 -15.16
N VAL A 399 85.16 -10.73 -15.45
CA VAL A 399 86.02 -11.46 -14.50
C VAL A 399 87.29 -10.65 -14.27
N GLY A 400 87.64 -10.47 -12.98
CA GLY A 400 88.75 -9.64 -12.52
C GLY A 400 88.37 -8.20 -12.18
N ASP A 401 87.19 -7.71 -12.58
CA ASP A 401 86.71 -6.37 -12.22
C ASP A 401 86.37 -6.30 -10.73
N TYR A 402 86.50 -5.08 -10.18
CA TYR A 402 86.26 -4.82 -8.76
C TYR A 402 84.81 -4.45 -8.49
N PHE A 403 84.16 -5.18 -7.59
CA PHE A 403 82.79 -4.99 -7.12
C PHE A 403 82.68 -4.86 -5.60
N GLY A 404 83.80 -4.75 -4.88
CA GLY A 404 83.80 -4.64 -3.42
C GLY A 404 83.06 -3.42 -2.88
N TYR A 405 82.86 -2.38 -3.70
CA TYR A 405 82.07 -1.20 -3.35
C TYR A 405 80.55 -1.45 -3.28
N ARG A 406 80.09 -2.66 -3.65
CA ARG A 406 78.68 -2.99 -3.75
C ARG A 406 78.11 -3.46 -2.41
N ASP A 407 76.88 -3.04 -2.12
CA ASP A 407 76.19 -3.39 -0.86
C ASP A 407 76.11 -4.90 -0.60
N TYR A 408 75.97 -5.71 -1.65
CA TYR A 408 75.95 -7.17 -1.52
C TYR A 408 77.28 -7.78 -1.06
N PHE A 409 78.39 -7.04 -1.10
CA PHE A 409 79.71 -7.50 -0.69
C PHE A 409 80.05 -7.11 0.75
N HIS A 410 79.71 -5.87 1.14
CA HIS A 410 80.10 -5.31 2.44
C HIS A 410 78.93 -5.11 3.44
N GLY A 411 77.67 -5.13 2.97
CA GLY A 411 76.48 -5.13 3.81
C GLY A 411 76.18 -3.85 4.62
N GLN A 412 76.55 -2.67 4.12
CA GLN A 412 76.36 -1.40 4.84
C GLN A 412 75.07 -0.65 4.45
N GLY A 413 74.20 -1.25 3.64
CA GLY A 413 72.93 -0.69 3.18
C GLY A 413 73.07 0.42 2.13
N GLN A 414 74.26 0.65 1.57
CA GLN A 414 74.52 1.70 0.59
C GLN A 414 75.60 1.26 -0.40
N GLN A 415 75.68 1.93 -1.55
CA GLN A 415 76.78 1.73 -2.50
C GLN A 415 77.96 2.62 -2.09
N LEU A 416 79.15 2.06 -1.95
CA LEU A 416 80.38 2.81 -1.68
C LEU A 416 81.03 3.30 -2.97
N SER A 417 82.13 4.05 -2.86
CA SER A 417 82.93 4.45 -4.02
C SER A 417 83.81 3.30 -4.50
N ASP A 418 83.82 3.10 -5.81
CA ASP A 418 84.68 2.15 -6.54
C ASP A 418 86.20 2.45 -6.44
N LYS A 419 86.56 3.67 -6.02
CA LYS A 419 87.96 4.13 -5.81
C LYS A 419 88.38 4.15 -4.34
N GLY A 420 87.51 3.71 -3.43
CA GLY A 420 87.77 3.65 -2.00
C GLY A 420 88.67 2.48 -1.59
N PRO A 421 89.08 2.41 -0.30
CA PRO A 421 89.71 1.21 0.24
C PRO A 421 88.76 0.02 0.14
N VAL A 422 89.31 -1.19 0.03
CA VAL A 422 88.52 -2.42 0.05
C VAL A 422 87.77 -2.50 1.38
N PRO A 423 86.42 -2.51 1.38
CA PRO A 423 85.64 -2.57 2.61
C PRO A 423 85.68 -3.98 3.21
N GLU A 424 85.29 -4.10 4.47
CA GLU A 424 85.15 -5.41 5.10
C GLU A 424 84.05 -6.23 4.41
N VAL A 425 84.37 -7.48 4.12
CA VAL A 425 83.44 -8.45 3.53
C VAL A 425 82.34 -8.83 4.53
N ILE A 426 81.12 -9.10 4.04
CA ILE A 426 80.01 -9.54 4.90
C ILE A 426 80.39 -10.75 5.75
N GLN A 427 80.02 -10.71 7.03
CA GLN A 427 80.27 -11.80 7.99
C GLN A 427 79.07 -12.75 8.13
N GLN A 428 77.92 -12.39 7.62
CA GLN A 428 76.72 -13.22 7.67
C GLN A 428 76.02 -13.14 6.33
N ARG A 429 75.10 -14.08 6.12
CA ARG A 429 74.27 -14.06 4.92
C ARG A 429 73.51 -12.72 4.86
N TYR A 430 73.55 -12.05 3.72
CA TYR A 430 73.07 -10.67 3.59
C TYR A 430 72.22 -10.48 2.33
N ARG A 431 71.12 -9.72 2.47
CA ARG A 431 70.29 -9.31 1.34
C ARG A 431 70.54 -7.83 1.07
N SER A 432 70.98 -7.52 -0.14
CA SER A 432 71.28 -6.14 -0.52
C SER A 432 70.04 -5.24 -0.50
N ASN A 433 70.29 -3.93 -0.43
CA ASN A 433 69.35 -2.94 -0.93
C ASN A 433 69.23 -3.03 -2.45
N VAL A 434 68.16 -2.43 -2.98
CA VAL A 434 67.92 -2.40 -4.42
C VAL A 434 69.02 -1.59 -5.11
N PHE A 435 69.59 -2.14 -6.18
CA PHE A 435 70.64 -1.49 -6.97
C PHE A 435 70.42 -1.70 -8.47
N ARG A 436 71.16 -0.97 -9.31
CA ARG A 436 71.18 -1.20 -10.76
C ARG A 436 72.26 -2.22 -11.11
N SER A 437 71.83 -3.33 -11.70
CA SER A 437 72.68 -4.39 -12.24
C SER A 437 73.54 -3.84 -13.37
N GLN A 438 74.84 -4.12 -13.38
CA GLN A 438 75.75 -3.59 -14.41
C GLN A 438 75.62 -4.25 -15.79
N PRO A 439 75.32 -5.56 -15.90
CA PRO A 439 75.08 -6.18 -17.19
C PRO A 439 73.95 -5.55 -18.01
N ASP A 440 72.83 -5.17 -17.35
CA ASP A 440 71.57 -4.80 -18.02
C ASP A 440 70.90 -3.49 -17.53
N GLU A 441 71.49 -2.79 -16.55
CA GLU A 441 70.98 -1.54 -15.93
C GLU A 441 69.58 -1.65 -15.27
N ARG A 442 69.12 -2.88 -15.05
CA ARG A 442 67.86 -3.21 -14.39
C ARG A 442 67.98 -3.12 -12.88
N LEU A 443 66.88 -2.79 -12.21
CA LEU A 443 66.83 -2.82 -10.75
C LEU A 443 66.88 -4.27 -10.28
N ALA A 444 67.76 -4.59 -9.36
CA ALA A 444 67.98 -5.92 -8.84
C ALA A 444 68.17 -5.91 -7.32
N VAL A 445 68.01 -7.09 -6.73
CA VAL A 445 68.38 -7.38 -5.35
C VAL A 445 69.25 -8.64 -5.34
N SER A 446 70.23 -8.68 -4.44
CA SER A 446 71.13 -9.81 -4.31
C SER A 446 71.01 -10.47 -2.96
N LEU A 447 71.10 -11.79 -2.98
CA LEU A 447 71.32 -12.67 -1.85
C LEU A 447 72.82 -13.01 -1.82
N SER A 448 73.49 -12.78 -0.70
CA SER A 448 74.92 -12.98 -0.56
C SER A 448 75.24 -13.90 0.60
N VAL A 449 76.15 -14.83 0.40
CA VAL A 449 76.64 -15.73 1.45
C VAL A 449 78.17 -15.66 1.50
N PRO A 450 78.78 -15.43 2.67
CA PRO A 450 80.23 -15.50 2.80
C PRO A 450 80.74 -16.93 2.64
N ILE A 451 81.78 -17.10 1.82
CA ILE A 451 82.51 -18.36 1.66
C ILE A 451 83.60 -18.37 2.72
N ARG A 452 83.59 -19.37 3.60
CA ARG A 452 84.48 -19.41 4.77
C ARG A 452 85.57 -20.44 4.61
N ASN A 453 86.71 -20.19 5.22
CA ASN A 453 87.76 -21.18 5.34
C ASN A 453 87.32 -22.30 6.31
N PRO A 454 87.26 -23.58 5.90
CA PRO A 454 86.87 -24.69 6.78
C PRO A 454 87.81 -24.88 7.97
N GLN A 455 89.09 -24.51 7.81
CA GLN A 455 90.12 -24.63 8.86
C GLN A 455 90.13 -23.43 9.82
N ASN A 456 89.59 -22.30 9.40
CA ASN A 456 89.45 -21.08 10.20
C ASN A 456 88.11 -20.41 9.90
N SER A 457 87.06 -20.80 10.60
CA SER A 457 85.69 -20.33 10.32
C SER A 457 85.51 -18.81 10.46
N GLY A 458 86.43 -18.10 11.13
CA GLY A 458 86.44 -16.65 11.22
C GLY A 458 86.97 -15.94 9.97
N GLU A 459 87.67 -16.66 9.08
CA GLU A 459 88.21 -16.14 7.83
C GLU A 459 87.23 -16.32 6.68
N VAL A 460 86.91 -15.21 6.01
CA VAL A 460 86.07 -15.17 4.82
C VAL A 460 86.98 -15.09 3.59
N LEU A 461 86.88 -16.09 2.72
CA LEU A 461 87.67 -16.21 1.49
C LEU A 461 87.06 -15.40 0.34
N GLY A 462 85.76 -15.17 0.39
CA GLY A 462 85.00 -14.49 -0.64
C GLY A 462 83.51 -14.45 -0.35
N VAL A 463 82.72 -14.03 -1.34
CA VAL A 463 81.26 -13.97 -1.26
C VAL A 463 80.66 -14.62 -2.49
N LEU A 464 79.75 -15.56 -2.28
CA LEU A 464 78.88 -16.11 -3.32
C LEU A 464 77.60 -15.29 -3.34
N VAL A 465 77.24 -14.77 -4.52
CA VAL A 465 76.12 -13.83 -4.70
C VAL A 465 75.17 -14.38 -5.74
N MET A 466 73.88 -14.40 -5.42
CA MET A 466 72.78 -14.67 -6.35
C MET A 466 71.92 -13.42 -6.50
N GLU A 467 71.77 -12.95 -7.73
CA GLU A 467 71.07 -11.72 -8.07
C GLU A 467 69.74 -12.03 -8.76
N SER A 468 68.69 -11.29 -8.41
CA SER A 468 67.37 -11.39 -9.03
C SER A 468 66.86 -10.00 -9.43
N GLU A 469 66.40 -9.88 -10.67
CA GLU A 469 65.84 -8.63 -11.20
C GLU A 469 64.43 -8.33 -10.68
N LEU A 470 64.21 -7.06 -10.35
CA LEU A 470 62.92 -6.53 -9.91
C LEU A 470 61.97 -6.17 -11.07
N GLY A 471 62.41 -6.31 -12.32
CA GLY A 471 61.64 -5.94 -13.52
C GLY A 471 60.30 -6.67 -13.68
N HIS A 472 60.13 -7.81 -13.00
CA HIS A 472 58.94 -8.66 -13.04
C HIS A 472 57.90 -8.32 -11.95
N PHE A 473 58.19 -7.40 -11.03
CA PHE A 473 57.29 -7.07 -9.92
C PHE A 473 56.27 -5.97 -10.30
N ALA A 474 55.01 -6.19 -9.94
CA ALA A 474 53.94 -5.23 -10.16
C ALA A 474 54.13 -3.95 -9.31
N LYS A 475 54.02 -2.77 -9.92
CA LYS A 475 54.03 -1.48 -9.21
C LYS A 475 52.64 -1.17 -8.66
N PHE A 476 52.58 -0.62 -7.44
CA PHE A 476 51.34 -0.08 -6.88
C PHE A 476 50.83 1.10 -7.72
N GLN A 477 49.53 1.16 -7.95
CA GLN A 477 48.81 2.17 -8.71
C GLN A 477 47.86 2.93 -7.78
N ALA A 478 47.99 4.26 -7.73
CA ALA A 478 47.25 5.11 -6.78
C ALA A 478 45.71 5.02 -6.86
N ASN A 479 45.15 4.58 -7.99
CA ASN A 479 43.70 4.56 -8.23
C ASN A 479 43.07 3.15 -8.10
N ARG A 480 43.76 2.20 -7.46
CA ARG A 480 43.24 0.84 -7.27
C ARG A 480 43.34 0.45 -5.81
N SER A 481 42.30 -0.22 -5.30
CA SER A 481 42.38 -0.94 -4.02
C SER A 481 43.35 -2.11 -4.20
N GLN A 482 44.52 -2.00 -3.57
CA GLN A 482 45.59 -2.99 -3.66
C GLN A 482 45.95 -3.45 -2.25
N LEU A 483 46.20 -4.75 -2.11
CA LEU A 483 46.67 -5.36 -0.87
C LEU A 483 48.16 -5.65 -1.00
N ALA A 484 48.92 -5.25 0.00
CA ALA A 484 50.32 -5.60 0.14
C ALA A 484 50.46 -6.62 1.26
N VAL A 485 51.19 -7.70 1.01
CA VAL A 485 51.60 -8.64 2.07
C VAL A 485 53.10 -8.48 2.24
N LEU A 486 53.52 -8.08 3.43
CA LEU A 486 54.94 -7.98 3.75
C LEU A 486 55.49 -9.38 4.01
N ILE A 487 56.54 -9.74 3.29
CA ILE A 487 57.32 -10.95 3.53
C ILE A 487 58.63 -10.49 4.15
N ASP A 488 58.91 -10.95 5.36
CA ASP A 488 60.17 -10.68 6.05
C ASP A 488 60.97 -11.98 6.12
N THR A 489 62.03 -12.05 5.31
CA THR A 489 62.96 -13.18 5.26
C THR A 489 64.33 -12.81 5.81
N ARG A 490 64.41 -11.74 6.62
CA ARG A 490 65.67 -11.41 7.29
C ARG A 490 66.00 -12.53 8.29
N PRO A 491 67.25 -13.02 8.31
CA PRO A 491 67.68 -14.09 9.20
C PRO A 491 67.65 -13.70 10.68
#